data_AF-A0A350H6Q7-F1
#
_entry.id   AF-A0A350H6Q7-F1
#
_cell.length_a   1.000
_cell.length_b   1.000
_cell.length_c   1.000
_cell.angle_alpha   90.00
_cell.angle_beta   90.00
_cell.angle_gamma   90.00
#
_symmetry.space_group_name_H-M   'P 1'
#
loop_
_entity.id
_entity.type
_entity.pdbx_description
1 polymer ?
#
loop_
_entity_poly.entity_id
_entity_poly.type
_entity_poly.pdbx_seq_one_letter_code
_entity_poly.pdbx_strand_id
1 'polypeptide(L)'
;DVRGIDACDVVVALYYGGYSDSGTAWEIGYAHASHKPVVVVQLGEDSNLMIHEGCHTNLTSIEELESYDFDAMPRERFSGKMF
;
A
#
# COMPACT_ATOMS: atom_id res chain seq x y z
N ASP A 1 15.57 2.21 -6.69
CA ASP A 1 14.31 2.07 -5.93
C ASP A 1 14.43 2.63 -4.52
N VAL A 2 15.32 2.11 -3.66
CA VAL A 2 15.53 2.63 -2.28
C VAL A 2 15.65 4.16 -2.19
N ARG A 3 16.54 4.78 -2.98
CA ARG A 3 16.68 6.26 -2.97
C ARG A 3 15.40 6.99 -3.37
N GLY A 4 14.58 6.37 -4.23
CA GLY A 4 13.28 6.92 -4.61
C GLY A 4 12.29 6.85 -3.46
N ILE A 5 12.28 5.73 -2.72
CA ILE A 5 11.48 5.56 -1.50
C ILE A 5 11.92 6.57 -0.44
N ASP A 6 13.22 6.79 -0.26
CA ASP A 6 13.74 7.76 0.71
C ASP A 6 13.36 9.20 0.38
N ALA A 7 13.36 9.54 -0.92
CA ALA A 7 13.11 10.89 -1.41
C ALA A 7 11.61 11.23 -1.56
N CYS A 8 10.73 10.22 -1.62
CA CYS A 8 9.29 10.45 -1.76
C CYS A 8 8.61 10.79 -0.42
N ASP A 9 7.47 11.47 -0.49
CA ASP A 9 6.62 11.74 0.67
C ASP A 9 5.67 10.57 0.96
N VAL A 10 5.17 9.90 -0.08
CA VAL A 10 4.21 8.79 -0.01
C VAL A 10 4.60 7.70 -1.00
N VAL A 11 4.43 6.43 -0.60
CA VAL A 11 4.56 5.27 -1.48
C VAL A 11 3.17 4.75 -1.84
N VAL A 12 2.90 4.62 -3.13
CA VAL A 12 1.65 4.02 -3.64
C VAL A 12 1.98 2.66 -4.25
N ALA A 13 1.36 1.60 -3.73
CA ALA A 13 1.59 0.23 -4.17
C ALA A 13 0.33 -0.37 -4.78
N LEU A 14 0.40 -0.78 -6.04
CA LEU A 14 -0.68 -1.50 -6.72
C LEU A 14 -0.54 -3.00 -6.44
N TYR A 15 -1.44 -3.55 -5.63
CA TYR A 15 -1.34 -4.91 -5.12
C TYR A 15 -2.39 -5.83 -5.75
N TYR A 16 -1.91 -6.77 -6.57
CA TYR A 16 -2.74 -7.75 -7.30
C TYR A 16 -2.85 -9.12 -6.60
N GLY A 17 -2.45 -9.22 -5.33
CA GLY A 17 -2.57 -10.44 -4.53
C GLY A 17 -1.42 -11.43 -4.65
N GLY A 18 -1.64 -12.67 -4.19
CA GLY A 18 -0.61 -13.62 -3.73
C GLY A 18 0.45 -14.06 -4.74
N TYR A 19 0.28 -13.81 -6.04
CA TYR A 19 1.30 -14.10 -7.06
C TYR A 19 2.08 -12.86 -7.54
N SER A 20 1.67 -11.67 -7.11
CA SER A 20 2.27 -10.41 -7.53
C SER A 20 3.24 -9.89 -6.47
N ASP A 21 4.49 -10.31 -6.69
CA ASP A 21 5.67 -9.49 -6.51
C ASP A 21 6.24 -9.33 -5.09
N SER A 22 7.15 -10.26 -4.74
CA SER A 22 8.00 -10.16 -3.56
C SER A 22 8.86 -8.89 -3.53
N GLY A 23 9.12 -8.27 -4.69
CA GLY A 23 9.74 -6.96 -4.81
C GLY A 23 8.87 -5.87 -4.20
N THR A 24 7.63 -5.73 -4.68
CA THR A 24 6.64 -4.81 -4.13
C THR A 24 6.44 -5.02 -2.62
N ALA A 25 6.34 -6.27 -2.14
CA ALA A 25 6.23 -6.54 -0.71
C ALA A 25 7.46 -6.07 0.10
N TRP A 26 8.67 -6.22 -0.47
CA TRP A 26 9.90 -5.71 0.13
C TRP A 26 9.92 -4.18 0.17
N GLU A 27 9.51 -3.51 -0.90
CA GLU A 27 9.43 -2.06 -0.98
C GLU A 27 8.41 -1.48 0.01
N ILE A 28 7.25 -2.12 0.17
CA ILE A 28 6.25 -1.77 1.19
C ILE A 28 6.84 -1.92 2.60
N GLY A 29 7.53 -3.03 2.87
CA GLY A 29 8.18 -3.27 4.17
C GLY A 29 9.28 -2.25 4.46
N TYR A 30 10.08 -1.90 3.46
CA TYR A 30 11.14 -0.88 3.58
C TYR A 30 10.57 0.52 3.81
N ALA A 31 9.51 0.88 3.09
CA ALA A 31 8.81 2.14 3.26
C ALA A 31 8.20 2.27 4.67
N HIS A 32 7.57 1.20 5.16
CA HIS A 32 7.06 1.12 6.53
C HIS A 32 8.18 1.32 7.57
N ALA A 33 9.30 0.60 7.42
CA ALA A 33 10.45 0.72 8.31
C ALA A 33 11.09 2.12 8.27
N SER A 34 11.00 2.80 7.13
CA SER A 34 11.52 4.16 6.92
C SER A 34 10.51 5.26 7.29
N HIS A 35 9.40 4.89 7.95
CA HIS A 35 8.31 5.79 8.34
C HIS A 35 7.65 6.56 7.19
N LYS A 36 7.70 6.00 5.97
CA LYS A 36 6.99 6.54 4.82
C LYS A 36 5.55 6.02 4.83
N PRO A 37 4.53 6.88 4.71
CA PRO A 37 3.16 6.42 4.59
C PRO A 37 3.00 5.61 3.29
N VAL A 38 2.43 4.41 3.43
CA VAL A 38 2.17 3.51 2.30
C VAL A 38 0.67 3.47 2.03
N VAL A 39 0.29 3.80 0.80
CA VAL A 39 -1.08 3.67 0.27
C VAL A 39 -1.11 2.39 -0.57
N VAL A 40 -1.84 1.39 -0.09
CA VAL A 40 -2.00 0.12 -0.84
C VAL A 40 -3.30 0.18 -1.63
N VAL A 41 -3.22 -0.09 -2.92
CA VAL A 41 -4.39 -0.22 -3.80
C VAL A 41 -4.59 -1.70 -4.09
N GLN A 42 -5.58 -2.31 -3.44
CA GLN A 42 -5.94 -3.71 -3.60
C GLN A 42 -6.72 -3.89 -4.91
N LEU A 43 -6.12 -4.57 -5.89
CA LEU A 43 -6.75 -4.89 -7.17
C LEU A 43 -6.98 -6.41 -7.35
N GLY A 44 -6.35 -7.24 -6.50
CA GLY A 44 -6.51 -8.70 -6.50
C GLY A 44 -7.50 -9.21 -5.45
N GLU A 45 -7.92 -10.47 -5.59
CA GLU A 45 -8.82 -11.14 -4.64
C GLU A 45 -8.14 -11.62 -3.37
N ASP A 46 -6.86 -12.03 -3.48
CA ASP A 46 -6.08 -12.51 -2.34
C ASP A 46 -5.33 -11.36 -1.69
N SER A 47 -5.29 -11.36 -0.36
CA SER A 47 -4.40 -10.44 0.34
C SER A 47 -3.73 -11.00 1.58
N ASN A 48 -2.51 -10.54 1.77
CA ASN A 48 -1.66 -10.90 2.89
C ASN A 48 -1.85 -9.90 4.03
N LEU A 49 -2.08 -10.42 5.24
CA LEU A 49 -2.24 -9.60 6.44
C LEU A 49 -1.11 -8.57 6.67
N MET A 50 0.14 -8.93 6.35
CA MET A 50 1.30 -8.08 6.61
C MET A 50 1.32 -6.81 5.75
N ILE A 51 0.74 -6.87 4.56
CA ILE A 51 0.65 -5.73 3.65
C ILE A 51 -0.39 -4.72 4.18
N HIS A 52 -1.51 -5.22 4.69
CA HIS A 52 -2.60 -4.38 5.18
C HIS A 52 -2.36 -3.79 6.56
N GLU A 53 -1.74 -4.53 7.48
CA GLU A 53 -1.42 -4.02 8.82
C GLU A 53 -0.22 -3.05 8.80
N GLY A 54 0.69 -3.21 7.83
CA GLY A 54 1.87 -2.35 7.66
C GLY A 54 1.59 -1.04 6.91
N CYS A 55 0.44 -0.89 6.26
CA CYS A 55 0.16 0.30 5.46
C CYS A 55 -0.55 1.42 6.24
N HIS A 56 -0.56 2.62 5.65
CA HIS A 56 -1.26 3.77 6.22
C HIS A 56 -2.76 3.71 5.91
N THR A 57 -3.10 3.39 4.66
CA THR A 57 -4.47 3.25 4.17
C THR A 57 -4.54 2.19 3.08
N ASN A 58 -5.73 1.61 2.92
CA ASN A 58 -6.02 0.65 1.87
C ASN A 58 -7.16 1.16 1.00
N LEU A 59 -6.92 1.23 -0.29
CA LEU A 59 -7.90 1.53 -1.31
C LEU A 59 -8.27 0.25 -2.03
N THR A 60 -9.52 0.11 -2.44
CA THR A 60 -10.07 -1.10 -3.07
C THR A 60 -10.19 -0.97 -4.59
N SER A 61 -9.91 0.21 -5.14
CA SER A 61 -10.06 0.50 -6.56
C SER A 61 -9.15 1.64 -7.02
N ILE A 62 -8.96 1.80 -8.33
CA ILE A 62 -8.18 2.90 -8.91
C ILE A 62 -8.97 4.22 -8.81
N GLU A 63 -10.29 4.14 -8.83
CA GLU A 63 -11.21 5.27 -8.69
C GLU A 63 -11.10 5.90 -7.30
N GLU A 64 -10.91 5.08 -6.25
CA GLU A 64 -10.60 5.57 -4.91
C GLU A 64 -9.23 6.26 -4.85
N LEU A 65 -8.24 5.78 -5.60
CA LEU A 65 -6.94 6.44 -5.70
C LEU A 65 -7.03 7.81 -6.38
N GLU A 66 -7.84 7.93 -7.42
CA GLU A 66 -8.06 9.21 -8.12
C GLU A 66 -8.72 10.26 -7.21
N SER A 67 -9.63 9.82 -6.34
CA SER A 67 -10.35 10.70 -5.40
C SER A 67 -9.68 10.86 -4.04
N TYR A 68 -8.53 10.20 -3.81
CA TYR A 68 -7.84 10.22 -2.53
C TYR A 68 -7.14 11.56 -2.28
N ASP A 69 -7.37 12.13 -1.09
CA ASP A 69 -6.72 13.35 -0.64
C ASP A 69 -5.34 13.03 -0.02
N PHE A 70 -4.28 13.23 -0.79
CA PHE A 70 -2.90 13.03 -0.38
C PHE A 70 -2.38 14.10 0.61
N ASP A 71 -3.09 15.21 0.79
CA ASP A 71 -2.72 16.23 1.78
C ASP A 71 -3.30 15.88 3.16
N ALA A 72 -4.56 15.44 3.21
CA ALA A 72 -5.22 15.05 4.45
C ALA A 72 -4.84 13.64 4.92
N MET A 73 -4.45 12.75 4.00
CA MET A 73 -4.04 11.37 4.26
C MET A 73 -5.01 10.59 5.19
N PRO A 74 -6.31 10.50 4.87
CA PRO A 74 -7.25 9.74 5.69
C PRO A 74 -6.88 8.25 5.74
N ARG A 75 -7.07 7.63 6.91
CA ARG A 75 -6.72 6.23 7.17
C ARG A 75 -7.94 5.33 7.05
N GLU A 76 -7.89 4.39 6.12
CA GLU A 76 -8.90 3.35 5.96
C GLU A 76 -8.30 1.98 6.23
N ARG A 77 -8.99 1.21 7.08
CA ARG A 77 -8.63 -0.18 7.36
C ARG A 77 -9.20 -1.05 6.26
N PHE A 78 -8.40 -1.99 5.78
CA PHE A 78 -8.90 -3.00 4.85
C PHE A 78 -9.97 -3.87 5.53
N SER A 79 -11.12 -4.03 4.89
CA SER A 79 -12.25 -4.83 5.38
C SER A 79 -12.48 -6.13 4.60
N GLY A 80 -11.57 -6.47 3.67
CA GLY A 80 -11.67 -7.66 2.83
C GLY A 80 -11.13 -8.93 3.51
N LYS A 81 -11.15 -10.04 2.77
CA LYS A 81 -10.65 -11.34 3.24
C LYS A 81 -9.11 -11.29 3.25
N MET A 82 -8.53 -11.51 4.42
CA MET A 82 -7.08 -11.59 4.62
C MET A 82 -6.68 -13.03 4.93
N PHE A 83 -5.45 -13.39 4.55
CA PHE A 83 -4.81 -14.66 4.88
C PHE A 83 -3.49 -14.46 5.61
#